data_AF-A0A9X4L598-F1
#
_entry.id   AF-A0A9X4L598-F1
#
_cell.length_a   1.000
_cell.length_b   1.000
_cell.length_c   1.000
_cell.angle_alpha   90.00
_cell.angle_beta   90.00
_cell.angle_gamma   90.00
#
_symmetry.space_group_name_H-M   'P 1'
#
loop_
_entity.id
_entity.type
_entity.pdbx_description
1 polymer ?
#
loop_
_entity_poly.entity_id
_entity_poly.type
_entity_poly.pdbx_seq_one_letter_code
_entity_poly.pdbx_strand_id
1 'polypeptide(L)'
;MYRNNSKKIKKNSLKKSKTISNRKRLGWKKEDFNKPVRKYNRILKEEEEKLEKSGVSMELFYNRLYNGWDREEALTRPQRKYTKISDEERRLMEENGIDETTFRTRVSRKMDRYKAATTPKSNQ
;
A
#
# COMPACT_ATOMS: atom_id res chain seq x y z
N MET A 1 -25.28 -3.64 -54.72
CA MET A 1 -23.98 -4.36 -54.58
C MET A 1 -23.32 -3.89 -53.28
N TYR A 2 -22.81 -4.82 -52.49
CA TYR A 2 -22.69 -4.77 -51.03
C TYR A 2 -21.91 -3.59 -50.41
N ARG A 3 -22.50 -3.06 -49.32
CA ARG A 3 -21.93 -2.08 -48.38
C ARG A 3 -20.72 -2.70 -47.68
N ASN A 4 -19.52 -2.18 -47.90
CA ASN A 4 -18.32 -2.53 -47.12
C ASN A 4 -18.42 -1.98 -45.68
N ASN A 5 -19.25 -2.62 -44.87
CA ASN A 5 -19.22 -2.46 -43.42
C ASN A 5 -18.12 -3.37 -42.87
N SER A 6 -16.86 -3.04 -43.20
CA SER A 6 -15.68 -3.56 -42.49
C SER A 6 -15.72 -2.98 -41.08
N LYS A 7 -16.48 -3.70 -40.24
CA LYS A 7 -16.76 -3.41 -38.84
C LYS A 7 -15.49 -2.92 -38.17
N LYS A 8 -15.59 -1.79 -37.46
CA LYS A 8 -14.67 -1.41 -36.39
C LYS A 8 -14.65 -2.55 -35.37
N ILE A 9 -13.83 -3.57 -35.61
CA ILE A 9 -13.60 -4.66 -34.67
C ILE A 9 -12.99 -3.99 -33.44
N LYS A 10 -13.76 -3.94 -32.34
CA LYS A 10 -13.37 -3.25 -31.10
C LYS A 10 -11.97 -3.73 -30.70
N LYS A 11 -10.99 -2.82 -30.57
CA LYS A 11 -9.57 -3.10 -30.25
C LYS A 11 -9.37 -4.14 -29.12
N ASN A 12 -10.29 -4.20 -28.15
CA ASN A 12 -10.27 -5.20 -27.07
C ASN A 12 -10.48 -6.65 -27.53
N SER A 13 -11.32 -6.88 -28.55
CA SER A 13 -11.54 -8.23 -29.11
C SER A 13 -10.31 -8.75 -29.87
N LEU A 14 -9.62 -7.87 -30.60
CA LEU A 14 -8.35 -8.17 -31.27
C LEU A 14 -7.24 -8.52 -30.28
N LYS A 15 -7.15 -7.80 -29.13
CA LYS A 15 -6.21 -8.12 -28.05
C LYS A 15 -6.49 -9.50 -27.46
N LYS A 16 -7.75 -9.84 -27.15
CA LYS A 16 -8.14 -11.15 -26.61
C LYS A 16 -7.80 -12.28 -27.58
N SER A 17 -8.05 -12.10 -28.88
CA SER A 17 -7.69 -13.07 -29.92
C SER A 17 -6.17 -13.31 -30.00
N LYS A 18 -5.36 -12.24 -30.02
CA LYS A 18 -3.89 -12.36 -30.02
C LYS A 18 -3.36 -13.08 -28.78
N THR A 19 -3.94 -12.82 -27.60
CA THR A 19 -3.55 -13.49 -26.35
C THR A 19 -3.80 -15.00 -26.41
N ILE A 20 -4.96 -15.44 -26.90
CA ILE A 20 -5.30 -16.86 -27.02
C ILE A 20 -4.37 -17.56 -28.02
N SER A 21 -4.14 -16.94 -29.19
CA SER A 21 -3.23 -17.49 -30.21
C SER A 21 -1.79 -17.62 -29.69
N ASN A 22 -1.30 -16.62 -28.95
CA ASN A 22 0.01 -16.70 -28.32
C ASN A 22 0.10 -17.82 -27.27
N ARG A 23 -0.94 -18.00 -26.44
CA ARG A 23 -1.01 -19.10 -25.46
C ARG A 23 -0.99 -20.47 -26.15
N LYS A 24 -1.74 -20.64 -27.24
CA LYS A 24 -1.71 -21.86 -28.06
C LYS A 24 -0.32 -22.12 -28.65
N ARG A 25 0.32 -21.10 -29.22
CA ARG A 25 1.69 -21.20 -29.77
C ARG A 25 2.72 -21.60 -28.71
N LEU A 26 2.56 -21.11 -27.48
CA LEU A 26 3.44 -21.41 -26.35
C LEU A 26 3.11 -22.74 -25.65
N GLY A 27 2.19 -23.55 -26.19
CA GLY A 27 1.86 -24.86 -25.64
C GLY A 27 1.06 -24.83 -24.33
N TRP A 28 0.34 -23.74 -24.05
CA TRP A 28 -0.52 -23.68 -22.87
C TRP A 28 -1.67 -24.69 -22.96
N LYS A 29 -2.15 -25.18 -21.81
CA LYS A 29 -3.35 -26.01 -21.74
C LYS A 29 -4.58 -25.23 -22.21
N LYS A 30 -5.55 -25.93 -22.82
CA LYS A 30 -6.74 -25.31 -23.40
C LYS A 30 -7.59 -24.58 -22.35
N GLU A 31 -7.69 -25.15 -21.15
CA GLU A 31 -8.39 -24.55 -20.00
C GLU A 31 -7.83 -23.15 -19.65
N ASP A 32 -6.54 -22.92 -19.92
CA ASP A 32 -5.81 -21.72 -19.50
C ASP A 32 -5.88 -20.57 -20.51
N PHE A 33 -6.45 -20.81 -21.69
CA PHE A 33 -6.52 -19.80 -22.76
C PHE A 33 -7.32 -18.56 -22.35
N ASN A 34 -8.26 -18.72 -21.43
CA ASN A 34 -9.10 -17.64 -20.92
C ASN A 34 -8.65 -17.09 -19.56
N LYS A 35 -7.54 -17.57 -18.99
CA LYS A 35 -7.02 -17.02 -17.73
C LYS A 35 -6.84 -15.50 -17.84
N PRO A 36 -7.24 -14.72 -16.83
CA PRO A 36 -7.03 -13.28 -16.85
C PRO A 36 -5.54 -12.97 -17.01
N VAL A 37 -5.22 -11.94 -17.77
CA VAL A 37 -3.85 -11.43 -17.83
C VAL A 37 -3.56 -10.65 -16.56
N ARG A 38 -2.31 -10.71 -16.08
CA ARG A 38 -1.87 -9.88 -14.96
C ARG A 38 -2.10 -8.41 -15.32
N LYS A 39 -2.80 -7.68 -14.45
CA LYS A 39 -2.95 -6.24 -14.55
C LYS A 39 -1.80 -5.60 -13.78
N TYR A 40 -1.02 -4.78 -14.46
CA TYR A 40 -0.02 -3.94 -13.81
C TYR A 40 -0.72 -2.67 -13.32
N ASN A 41 -0.58 -2.37 -12.03
CA ASN A 41 -1.01 -1.09 -11.48
C ASN A 41 0.02 -0.05 -11.93
N ARG A 42 -0.16 0.53 -13.12
CA ARG A 42 0.66 1.66 -13.53
C ARG A 42 0.04 2.93 -12.94
N ILE A 43 0.87 3.80 -12.40
CA ILE A 43 0.47 5.16 -11.99
C ILE A 43 0.22 6.02 -13.24
N LEU A 44 -0.88 6.74 -13.23
CA LEU A 44 -1.20 7.79 -14.19
C LEU A 44 -0.59 9.12 -13.72
N LYS A 45 -0.34 10.06 -14.66
CA LYS A 45 0.26 11.36 -14.33
C LYS A 45 -0.55 12.14 -13.28
N GLU A 46 -1.88 12.11 -13.37
CA GLU A 46 -2.78 12.75 -12.40
C GLU A 46 -2.66 12.14 -10.99
N GLU A 47 -2.33 10.84 -10.90
CA GLU A 47 -2.16 10.14 -9.62
C GLU A 47 -0.81 10.47 -8.98
N GLU A 48 0.21 10.73 -9.81
CA GLU A 48 1.52 11.19 -9.36
C GLU A 48 1.41 12.57 -8.67
N GLU A 49 0.68 13.51 -9.28
CA GLU A 49 0.39 14.82 -8.68
C GLU A 49 -0.38 14.68 -7.34
N LYS A 50 -1.32 13.72 -7.26
CA LYS A 50 -2.03 13.42 -6.01
C LYS A 50 -1.09 12.87 -4.93
N LEU A 51 -0.15 11.99 -5.29
CA LEU A 51 0.82 11.42 -4.35
C LEU A 51 1.77 12.47 -3.79
N GLU A 52 2.26 13.38 -4.64
CA GLU A 52 3.10 14.49 -4.21
C GLU A 52 2.34 15.40 -3.24
N LYS A 53 1.08 15.73 -3.55
CA LYS A 53 0.24 16.58 -2.70
C LYS A 53 -0.09 15.94 -1.35
N SER A 54 -0.31 14.63 -1.30
CA SER A 54 -0.61 13.90 -0.06
C SER A 54 0.63 13.53 0.76
N GLY A 55 1.82 13.66 0.18
CA GLY A 55 3.09 13.25 0.79
C GLY A 55 3.24 11.74 0.92
N VAL A 56 2.57 10.96 0.06
CA VAL A 56 2.65 9.50 0.03
C VAL A 56 3.70 9.09 -1.01
N SER A 57 4.69 8.29 -0.60
CA SER A 57 5.68 7.77 -1.54
C SER A 57 5.05 6.75 -2.51
N MET A 58 5.60 6.66 -3.71
CA MET A 58 5.17 5.69 -4.72
C MET A 58 5.30 4.24 -4.23
N GLU A 59 6.35 3.95 -3.46
CA GLU A 59 6.52 2.65 -2.82
C GLU A 59 5.41 2.37 -1.81
N LEU A 60 5.06 3.34 -0.96
CA LEU A 60 3.97 3.20 -0.01
C LEU A 60 2.63 2.98 -0.70
N PHE A 61 2.37 3.68 -1.80
CA PHE A 61 1.18 3.47 -2.63
C PHE A 61 1.08 2.02 -3.15
N TYR A 62 2.15 1.50 -3.73
CA TYR A 62 2.15 0.11 -4.22
C TYR A 62 2.00 -0.92 -3.11
N ASN A 63 2.65 -0.69 -1.96
CA ASN A 63 2.48 -1.52 -0.78
C ASN A 63 1.02 -1.50 -0.28
N ARG A 64 0.35 -0.35 -0.32
CA ARG A 64 -1.08 -0.25 0.03
C ARG A 64 -1.96 -1.04 -0.95
N LEU A 65 -1.73 -0.91 -2.25
CA LEU A 65 -2.46 -1.71 -3.25
C LEU A 65 -2.22 -3.22 -3.09
N TYR A 66 -0.97 -3.61 -2.78
CA TYR A 66 -0.63 -5.00 -2.49
C TYR A 66 -1.38 -5.52 -1.25
N ASN A 67 -1.54 -4.67 -0.23
CA ASN A 67 -2.33 -4.95 0.97
C ASN A 67 -3.85 -4.81 0.77
N GLY A 68 -4.32 -4.68 -0.48
CA GLY A 68 -5.75 -4.65 -0.81
C GLY A 68 -6.47 -3.34 -0.53
N TRP A 69 -5.73 -2.23 -0.36
CA TRP A 69 -6.35 -0.91 -0.19
C TRP A 69 -7.05 -0.46 -1.47
N ASP A 70 -8.11 0.33 -1.29
CA ASP A 70 -8.70 1.05 -2.41
C ASP A 70 -7.69 2.03 -3.01
N ARG A 71 -7.79 2.26 -4.32
CA ARG A 71 -6.83 3.07 -5.06
C ARG A 71 -6.84 4.53 -4.61
N GLU A 72 -8.01 5.13 -4.39
CA GLU A 72 -8.09 6.52 -3.91
C GLU A 72 -7.61 6.63 -2.46
N GLU A 73 -7.93 5.64 -1.61
CA GLU A 73 -7.41 5.59 -0.25
C GLU A 73 -5.88 5.47 -0.24
N ALA A 74 -5.33 4.65 -1.13
CA ALA A 74 -3.89 4.46 -1.26
C ALA A 74 -3.15 5.75 -1.67
N LEU A 75 -3.78 6.60 -2.50
CA LEU A 75 -3.23 7.88 -2.95
C LEU A 75 -3.32 8.98 -1.88
N THR A 76 -4.41 9.02 -1.12
CA THR A 76 -4.76 10.19 -0.32
C THR A 76 -4.43 10.07 1.16
N ARG A 77 -4.44 8.85 1.71
CA ARG A 77 -4.27 8.66 3.16
C ARG A 77 -2.84 9.02 3.58
N PRO A 78 -2.61 9.93 4.53
CA PRO A 78 -1.26 10.35 4.89
C PRO A 78 -0.45 9.22 5.52
N GLN A 79 0.87 9.28 5.40
CA GLN A 79 1.77 8.35 6.08
C GLN A 79 1.68 8.54 7.61
N ARG A 80 1.54 7.44 8.36
CA ARG A 80 1.59 7.47 9.82
C ARG A 80 2.98 7.89 10.28
N LYS A 81 3.06 8.93 11.10
CA LYS A 81 4.30 9.37 11.75
C LYS A 81 4.47 8.60 13.06
N TYR A 82 5.62 7.96 13.22
CA TYR A 82 5.99 7.29 14.46
C TYR A 82 6.97 8.18 15.22
N THR A 83 6.63 8.55 16.44
CA THR A 83 7.56 9.26 17.32
C THR A 83 8.57 8.26 17.85
N LYS A 84 9.86 8.49 17.57
CA LYS A 84 10.94 7.68 18.14
C LYS A 84 11.11 8.03 19.61
N ILE A 85 11.47 7.02 20.39
CA ILE A 85 11.92 7.19 21.77
C ILE A 85 13.35 7.71 21.69
N SER A 86 13.62 8.82 22.38
CA SER A 86 14.97 9.38 22.42
C SER A 86 15.87 8.57 23.36
N ASP A 87 17.18 8.72 23.21
CA ASP A 87 18.14 8.04 24.08
C ASP A 87 18.01 8.49 25.54
N GLU A 88 17.70 9.78 25.77
CA GLU A 88 17.45 10.30 27.13
C GLU A 88 16.20 9.69 27.77
N GLU A 89 15.13 9.48 27.00
CA GLU A 89 13.93 8.80 27.51
C GLU A 89 14.21 7.33 27.84
N ARG A 90 15.03 6.68 27.02
CA ARG A 90 15.45 5.30 27.27
C ARG A 90 16.22 5.20 28.59
N ARG A 91 17.12 6.15 28.88
CA ARG A 91 17.83 6.24 30.16
C ARG A 91 16.89 6.45 31.34
N LEU A 92 15.99 7.43 31.26
CA LEU A 92 14.99 7.67 32.31
C LEU A 92 14.12 6.45 32.58
N MET A 93 13.68 5.76 31.53
CA MET A 93 12.92 4.52 31.64
C MET A 93 13.71 3.42 32.37
N GLU A 94 14.99 3.24 32.02
CA GLU A 94 15.87 2.24 32.63
C GLU A 94 16.11 2.52 34.11
N GLU A 95 16.41 3.78 34.47
CA GLU A 95 16.60 4.22 35.86
C GLU A 95 15.34 4.01 36.72
N ASN A 96 14.15 4.17 36.14
CA ASN A 96 12.88 4.04 36.85
C ASN A 96 12.21 2.66 36.67
N GLY A 97 12.88 1.69 36.03
CA GLY A 97 12.36 0.33 35.84
C GLY A 97 11.13 0.23 34.93
N ILE A 98 10.97 1.18 34.00
CA ILE A 98 9.84 1.24 33.06
C ILE A 98 10.22 0.63 31.72
N ASP A 99 9.46 -0.36 31.28
CA ASP A 99 9.65 -0.96 29.96
C ASP A 99 9.09 -0.09 28.83
N GLU A 100 9.59 -0.32 27.62
CA GLU A 100 9.21 0.44 26.43
C GLU A 100 7.72 0.31 26.09
N THR A 101 7.11 -0.84 26.35
CA THR A 101 5.68 -1.08 26.08
C THR A 101 4.82 -0.24 27.03
N THR A 102 5.19 -0.19 28.31
CA THR A 102 4.54 0.65 29.33
C THR A 102 4.67 2.13 28.97
N PHE A 103 5.87 2.59 28.63
CA PHE A 103 6.11 3.98 28.20
C PHE A 103 5.24 4.35 26.99
N ARG A 104 5.26 3.53 25.92
CA ARG A 104 4.46 3.76 24.70
C ARG A 104 2.96 3.77 24.99
N THR A 105 2.49 2.92 25.89
CA THR A 105 1.08 2.86 26.30
C THR A 105 0.67 4.10 27.08
N ARG A 106 1.55 4.61 27.95
CA ARG A 106 1.32 5.87 28.67
C ARG A 106 1.27 7.06 27.71
N VAL A 107 2.22 7.17 26.79
CA VAL A 107 2.26 8.22 25.76
C VAL A 107 1.04 8.15 24.81
N SER A 108 0.60 6.94 24.44
CA SER A 108 -0.59 6.78 23.60
C SER A 108 -1.88 7.24 24.30
N ARG A 109 -1.93 7.09 25.63
CA ARG A 109 -2.95 7.65 26.53
C ARG A 109 -2.76 9.14 26.85
N LYS A 110 -1.91 9.84 26.10
CA LYS A 110 -1.62 11.28 26.25
C LYS A 110 -0.96 11.66 27.58
N MET A 111 -0.30 10.71 28.25
CA MET A 111 0.58 11.02 29.38
C MET A 111 1.81 11.77 28.88
N ASP A 112 2.24 12.78 29.64
CA ASP A 112 3.49 13.51 29.38
C ASP A 112 4.68 12.53 29.32
N ARG A 113 5.64 12.76 28.41
CA ARG A 113 6.73 11.81 28.12
C ARG A 113 7.64 11.64 29.33
N TYR A 114 7.96 12.72 30.04
CA TYR A 114 8.80 12.63 31.24
C TYR A 114 8.07 11.84 32.34
N LYS A 115 6.82 12.18 32.64
CA LYS A 115 6.01 11.42 33.61
C LYS A 115 5.83 9.95 33.21
N ALA A 116 5.68 9.68 31.92
CA ALA A 116 5.52 8.33 31.41
C ALA A 116 6.77 7.46 31.66
N ALA A 117 7.96 8.05 31.64
CA ALA A 117 9.22 7.38 31.92
C ALA A 117 9.51 7.23 33.42
N THR A 118 9.04 8.15 34.27
CA THR A 118 9.41 8.19 35.70
C THR A 118 8.36 7.63 36.67
N THR A 119 7.10 7.50 36.26
CA THR A 119 6.06 6.99 37.16
C THR A 119 6.26 5.48 37.39
N PRO A 120 6.43 4.99 38.63
CA PRO A 120 6.61 3.56 38.90
C PRO A 120 5.37 2.74 38.47
N LYS A 121 5.54 1.43 38.30
CA LYS A 121 4.40 0.54 38.07
C LYS A 121 3.65 0.35 39.40
N SER A 122 2.32 0.39 39.35
CA SER A 122 1.47 0.32 40.56
C SER A 122 1.61 -0.98 41.36
N ASN A 123 2.25 -2.01 40.80
CA ASN A 123 2.45 -3.32 41.42
C ASN A 123 3.94 -3.73 41.36
N GLN A 124 4.83 -2.92 41.93
CA GLN A 124 6.17 -3.40 42.31
C GLN A 124 6.24 -3.62 43.81
#